data_AF-A0A4Q8M5D7-F1
#
_entry.id   AF-A0A4Q8M5D7-F1
#
_cell.length_a   1.000
_cell.length_b   1.000
_cell.length_c   1.000
_cell.angle_alpha   90.00
_cell.angle_beta   90.00
_cell.angle_gamma   90.00
#
_symmetry.space_group_name_H-M   'P 1'
#
loop_
_entity.id
_entity.type
_entity.pdbx_description
1 polymer ?
#
loop_
_entity_poly.entity_id
_entity_poly.type
_entity_poly.pdbx_seq_one_letter_code
_entity_poly.pdbx_strand_id
1 'polypeptide(L)'
;MTRKDHPQGTDNVLADLGFADAEELSAKAVLAVKLNELIDKRSLSQTEAAHITGMTQPKVSQVRRYKLQNISLERLMQALVSLDQHVEIVVRPARRAHAAGITVAA
;
A
#
# COMPACT_ATOMS: atom_id res chain seq x y z
N MET A 1 26.93 -9.07 32.00
CA MET A 1 25.64 -8.80 31.33
C MET A 1 25.88 -7.68 30.33
N THR A 2 26.03 -8.00 29.06
CA THR A 2 26.26 -7.00 28.00
C THR A 2 25.27 -7.32 26.88
N ARG A 3 24.18 -6.56 26.82
CA ARG A 3 23.16 -6.73 25.78
C ARG A 3 23.77 -6.23 24.46
N LYS A 4 23.87 -7.13 23.49
CA LYS A 4 24.11 -6.80 22.09
C LYS A 4 22.81 -6.23 21.52
N ASP A 5 22.78 -4.93 21.28
CA ASP A 5 21.75 -4.31 20.45
C ASP A 5 21.96 -4.78 19.01
N HIS A 6 21.05 -5.63 18.54
CA HIS A 6 20.92 -5.92 17.12
C HIS A 6 20.23 -4.71 16.48
N PRO A 7 20.80 -4.08 15.44
CA PRO A 7 20.03 -3.14 14.65
C PRO A 7 18.91 -3.95 13.99
N GLN A 8 17.68 -3.73 14.44
CA GLN A 8 16.48 -4.16 13.73
C GLN A 8 16.61 -3.63 12.31
N GLY A 9 16.70 -4.53 11.33
CA GLY A 9 16.69 -4.16 9.93
C GLY A 9 15.44 -3.32 9.70
N THR A 10 15.64 -2.02 9.46
CA THR A 10 14.62 -1.16 8.91
C THR A 10 14.34 -1.71 7.52
N ASP A 11 13.23 -2.42 7.41
CA ASP A 11 12.75 -3.11 6.22
C ASP A 11 12.22 -2.09 5.19
N ASN A 12 13.07 -1.11 4.86
CA ASN A 12 12.82 -0.11 3.86
C ASN A 12 14.05 0.08 2.99
N VAL A 13 14.48 -1.02 2.37
CA VAL A 13 15.54 -1.10 1.35
C VAL A 13 15.30 -0.09 0.20
N LEU A 14 14.07 0.40 0.05
CA LEU A 14 13.66 1.37 -0.95
C LEU A 14 13.97 2.82 -0.55
N ALA A 15 13.98 3.15 0.75
CA ALA A 15 14.31 4.49 1.24
C ALA A 15 15.80 4.83 1.11
N ASP A 16 16.68 3.83 1.21
CA ASP A 16 18.13 4.00 1.07
C ASP A 16 18.58 4.35 -0.37
N LEU A 17 17.66 4.27 -1.34
CA LEU A 17 17.94 4.52 -2.77
C LEU A 17 17.56 5.92 -3.26
N GLY A 18 17.01 6.80 -2.41
CA GLY A 18 16.88 8.23 -2.70
C GLY A 18 15.95 8.62 -3.86
N PHE A 19 15.03 7.74 -4.26
CA PHE A 19 14.04 8.06 -5.29
C PHE A 19 12.81 8.72 -4.65
N ALA A 20 12.36 9.85 -5.21
CA ALA A 20 11.06 10.46 -4.87
C ALA A 20 9.89 9.45 -5.02
N ASP A 21 10.09 8.40 -5.83
CA ASP A 21 9.15 7.30 -6.05
C ASP A 21 9.14 6.24 -4.92
N ALA A 22 10.13 6.23 -4.01
CA ALA A 22 10.23 5.21 -2.97
C ALA A 22 9.08 5.31 -1.95
N GLU A 23 8.69 6.53 -1.59
CA GLU A 23 7.57 6.77 -0.66
C GLU A 23 6.21 6.49 -1.33
N GLU A 24 6.03 6.87 -2.60
CA GLU A 24 4.81 6.54 -3.34
C GLU A 24 4.69 5.02 -3.53
N LEU A 25 5.79 4.34 -3.82
CA LEU A 25 5.84 2.88 -3.93
C LEU A 25 5.53 2.22 -2.58
N SER A 26 6.00 2.79 -1.46
CA SER A 26 5.67 2.36 -0.11
C SER A 26 4.17 2.50 0.19
N ALA A 27 3.58 3.67 -0.12
CA ALA A 27 2.16 3.92 0.07
C ALA A 27 1.28 2.95 -0.75
N LYS A 28 1.60 2.75 -2.04
CA LYS A 28 0.90 1.77 -2.89
C LYS A 28 1.03 0.35 -2.34
N ALA A 29 2.22 -0.04 -1.88
CA ALA A 29 2.46 -1.36 -1.33
C ALA A 29 1.57 -1.62 -0.10
N VAL A 30 1.53 -0.67 0.85
CA VAL A 30 0.69 -0.79 2.07
C VAL A 30 -0.79 -0.93 1.71
N LEU A 31 -1.31 -0.10 0.80
CA LEU A 31 -2.71 -0.22 0.37
C LEU A 31 -2.98 -1.54 -0.37
N ALA A 32 -2.04 -2.02 -1.19
CA ALA A 32 -2.17 -3.28 -1.90
C ALA A 32 -2.18 -4.49 -0.94
N VAL A 33 -1.39 -4.45 0.14
CA VAL A 33 -1.43 -5.47 1.21
C VAL A 33 -2.83 -5.51 1.83
N LYS A 34 -3.36 -4.37 2.30
CA LYS A 34 -4.71 -4.30 2.89
C LYS A 34 -5.79 -4.80 1.92
N LEU A 35 -5.68 -4.44 0.64
CA LEU A 35 -6.62 -4.87 -0.39
C LEU A 35 -6.55 -6.39 -0.60
N ASN A 36 -5.35 -6.97 -0.67
CA ASN A 36 -5.17 -8.41 -0.82
C ASN A 36 -5.71 -9.19 0.39
N GLU A 37 -5.45 -8.71 1.61
CA GLU A 37 -5.99 -9.30 2.84
C GLU A 37 -7.53 -9.32 2.84
N LEU A 38 -8.18 -8.24 2.37
CA LEU A 38 -9.63 -8.18 2.27
C LEU A 38 -10.20 -9.15 1.22
N ILE A 39 -9.53 -9.26 0.08
CA ILE A 39 -9.88 -10.23 -0.97
C ILE A 39 -9.81 -11.66 -0.40
N ASP A 40 -8.75 -11.99 0.33
CA ASP A 40 -8.57 -13.30 0.95
C ASP A 40 -9.59 -13.56 2.07
N LYS A 41 -9.79 -12.59 2.97
CA LYS A 41 -10.74 -12.68 4.09
C LYS A 41 -12.18 -12.90 3.62
N ARG A 42 -12.56 -12.28 2.50
CA ARG A 42 -13.87 -12.45 1.86
C ARG A 42 -13.92 -13.65 0.89
N SER A 43 -12.82 -14.37 0.71
CA SER A 43 -12.69 -15.51 -0.22
C SER A 43 -13.12 -15.18 -1.66
N LEU A 44 -12.80 -13.96 -2.11
CA LEU A 44 -13.19 -13.50 -3.44
C LEU A 44 -12.24 -14.04 -4.51
N SER A 45 -12.81 -14.56 -5.59
CA SER A 45 -12.06 -14.80 -6.83
C SER A 45 -11.59 -13.47 -7.44
N GLN A 46 -10.61 -13.52 -8.35
CA GLN A 46 -10.16 -12.33 -9.07
C GLN A 46 -11.28 -11.67 -9.89
N THR A 47 -12.23 -12.46 -10.38
CA THR A 47 -13.37 -11.98 -11.18
C THR A 47 -14.39 -11.27 -10.30
N GLU A 48 -14.70 -11.81 -9.13
CA GLU A 48 -15.60 -11.14 -8.16
C GLU A 48 -14.97 -9.86 -7.62
N ALA A 49 -13.70 -9.89 -7.26
CA ALA A 49 -12.97 -8.70 -6.84
C ALA A 49 -12.94 -7.64 -7.96
N ALA A 50 -12.77 -8.04 -9.22
CA ALA A 50 -12.84 -7.13 -10.37
C ALA A 50 -14.22 -6.46 -10.48
N HIS A 51 -15.29 -7.25 -10.35
CA HIS A 51 -16.65 -6.75 -10.37
C HIS A 51 -16.93 -5.75 -9.23
N ILE A 52 -16.55 -6.07 -7.99
CA ILE A 52 -16.79 -5.23 -6.81
C ILE A 52 -15.99 -3.91 -6.90
N THR A 53 -14.71 -4.00 -7.26
CA THR A 53 -13.79 -2.84 -7.30
C THR A 53 -13.90 -2.01 -8.58
N GLY A 54 -14.66 -2.47 -9.57
CA GLY A 54 -14.71 -1.88 -10.91
C GLY A 54 -13.37 -1.91 -11.65
N MET A 55 -12.42 -2.76 -11.22
CA MET A 55 -11.15 -3.00 -11.91
C MET A 55 -11.34 -4.09 -12.97
N THR A 56 -10.45 -4.15 -13.97
CA THR A 56 -10.41 -5.31 -14.85
C THR A 56 -9.75 -6.49 -14.12
N GLN A 57 -10.13 -7.73 -14.45
CA GLN A 57 -9.48 -8.92 -13.87
C GLN A 57 -7.95 -8.92 -14.03
N PRO A 58 -7.35 -8.49 -15.17
CA PRO A 58 -5.90 -8.33 -15.27
C PRO A 58 -5.31 -7.33 -14.26
N LYS A 59 -5.98 -6.21 -13.98
CA LYS A 59 -5.54 -5.24 -12.97
C LYS A 59 -5.63 -5.81 -11.55
N VAL A 60 -6.69 -6.57 -11.24
CA VAL A 60 -6.78 -7.29 -9.96
C VAL A 60 -5.65 -8.30 -9.82
N SER A 61 -5.33 -9.05 -10.88
CA SER A 61 -4.20 -9.99 -10.90
C SER A 61 -2.85 -9.30 -10.68
N GLN A 62 -2.67 -8.09 -11.25
CA GLN A 62 -1.48 -7.27 -10.99
C GLN A 62 -1.36 -6.85 -9.52
N VAL A 63 -2.45 -6.39 -8.91
CA VAL A 63 -2.49 -6.04 -7.47
C VAL A 63 -2.18 -7.27 -6.59
N ARG A 64 -2.78 -8.42 -6.89
CA ARG A 64 -2.52 -9.70 -6.19
C ARG A 64 -1.06 -10.13 -6.25
N ARG A 65 -0.33 -9.69 -7.28
CA ARG A 65 1.09 -10.00 -7.50
C ARG A 65 2.02 -8.83 -7.17
N TYR A 66 1.51 -7.78 -6.52
CA TYR A 66 2.25 -6.56 -6.18
C TYR A 66 2.94 -5.89 -7.38
N LYS A 67 2.38 -6.05 -8.59
CA LYS A 67 2.83 -5.38 -9.82
C LYS A 67 2.12 -4.03 -9.96
N LEU A 68 2.54 -3.05 -9.16
CA LEU A 68 1.81 -1.80 -8.95
C LEU A 68 2.21 -0.64 -9.87
N GLN A 69 3.17 -0.83 -10.79
CA GLN A 69 3.70 0.25 -11.64
C GLN A 69 2.61 0.97 -12.45
N ASN A 70 1.60 0.23 -12.91
CA ASN A 70 0.48 0.75 -13.71
C ASN A 70 -0.83 0.90 -12.91
N ILE A 71 -0.74 0.87 -11.58
CA ILE A 71 -1.87 1.04 -10.67
C ILE A 71 -1.67 2.35 -9.91
N SER A 72 -2.62 3.28 -10.03
CA SER A 72 -2.57 4.54 -9.29
C SER A 72 -2.93 4.34 -7.81
N LEU A 73 -2.43 5.23 -6.95
CA LEU A 73 -2.78 5.25 -5.54
C LEU A 73 -4.30 5.43 -5.34
N GLU A 74 -4.91 6.34 -6.10
CA GLU A 74 -6.36 6.57 -6.13
C GLU A 74 -7.15 5.28 -6.40
N ARG A 75 -6.69 4.46 -7.35
CA ARG A 75 -7.38 3.22 -7.70
C ARG A 75 -7.36 2.19 -6.57
N LEU A 76 -6.26 2.12 -5.82
CA LEU A 76 -6.17 1.27 -4.62
C LEU A 76 -7.11 1.77 -3.52
N MET A 77 -7.18 3.09 -3.31
CA MET A 77 -8.10 3.70 -2.34
C MET A 77 -9.57 3.44 -2.71
N GLN A 78 -9.95 3.64 -3.97
CA GLN A 78 -11.31 3.36 -4.45
C GLN A 78 -11.68 1.87 -4.30
N ALA A 79 -10.75 0.96 -4.60
CA ALA A 79 -10.97 -0.47 -4.42
C ALA A 79 -11.21 -0.85 -2.95
N LEU A 80 -10.50 -0.21 -2.01
CA LEU A 80 -10.74 -0.37 -0.57
C LEU A 80 -12.14 0.15 -0.18
N VAL A 81 -12.53 1.33 -0.68
CA VAL A 81 -13.88 1.88 -0.47
C VAL A 81 -14.98 0.95 -1.00
N SER A 82 -14.79 0.37 -2.18
CA SER A 82 -15.70 -0.64 -2.75
C SER A 82 -15.80 -1.92 -1.92
N LEU A 83 -14.82 -2.18 -1.05
CA LEU A 83 -14.82 -3.29 -0.08
C LEU A 83 -15.15 -2.80 1.34
N ASP A 84 -16.02 -1.79 1.43
CA ASP A 84 -16.57 -1.24 2.67
C ASP A 84 -15.51 -0.70 3.65
N GLN A 85 -14.34 -0.30 3.15
CA GLN A 85 -13.32 0.35 3.96
C GLN A 85 -13.53 1.86 3.97
N HIS A 86 -13.25 2.48 5.11
CA HIS A 86 -13.18 3.93 5.21
C HIS A 86 -11.74 4.39 4.95
N VAL A 87 -11.56 5.33 4.03
CA VAL A 87 -10.25 5.92 3.70
C VAL A 87 -10.25 7.39 4.11
N GLU A 88 -9.37 7.76 5.04
CA GLU A 88 -9.14 9.13 5.47
C GLU A 88 -7.77 9.61 4.98
N ILE A 89 -7.71 10.82 4.42
CA ILE A 89 -6.46 11.45 3.98
C ILE A 89 -6.19 12.65 4.89
N VAL A 90 -5.07 12.60 5.62
CA VAL A 90 -4.68 13.66 6.55
C VAL A 90 -3.42 14.35 6.03
N VAL A 91 -3.52 15.65 5.74
CA VAL A 91 -2.41 16.48 5.27
C VAL A 91 -1.89 17.33 6.43
N ARG A 92 -0.58 17.33 6.67
CA ARG A 92 0.09 18.08 7.75
C ARG A 92 1.37 18.72 7.24
N PRO A 93 1.81 19.87 7.81
CA PRO A 93 3.09 20.47 7.45
C PRO A 93 4.27 19.52 7.71
N ALA A 94 5.21 19.43 6.76
CA ALA A 94 6.44 18.67 6.93
C ALA A 94 7.30 19.28 8.07
N ARG A 95 7.91 18.43 8.90
CA ARG A 95 8.75 18.82 10.04
C ARG A 95 10.02 17.97 10.05
N ARG A 96 11.06 18.37 10.79
CA ARG A 96 12.30 17.56 10.88
C ARG A 96 12.08 16.09 11.30
N ALA A 97 11.02 15.81 12.07
CA ALA A 97 10.62 14.45 12.47
C ALA A 97 9.75 13.71 11.43
N HIS A 98 9.16 14.42 10.47
CA HIS A 98 8.33 13.88 9.39
C HIS A 98 8.66 14.63 8.09
N ALA A 99 9.54 14.03 7.28
CA ALA A 99 9.92 14.57 5.98
C ALA A 99 8.70 14.75 5.07
N ALA A 100 8.83 15.62 4.06
CA ALA A 100 7.80 15.81 3.06
C ALA A 100 7.61 14.49 2.30
N GLY A 101 6.38 13.96 2.32
CA GLY A 101 6.15 12.63 1.82
C GLY A 101 4.72 12.12 1.95
N ILE A 102 4.47 10.94 1.39
CA ILE A 102 3.20 10.22 1.53
C ILE A 102 3.43 9.01 2.42
N THR A 103 2.66 8.91 3.49
CA THR A 103 2.68 7.75 4.39
C THR A 103 1.27 7.24 4.56
N VAL A 104 1.10 5.92 4.52
CA VAL A 104 -0.17 5.25 4.82
C VAL A 104 -0.07 4.68 6.23
N ALA A 105 -0.95 5.13 7.13
CA ALA A 105 -1.07 4.53 8.45
C ALA A 105 -1.79 3.18 8.30
N ALA A 106 -1.05 2.09 8.51
CA ALA A 106 -1.60 0.73 8.50
C ALA A 106 -2.13 0.33 9.86
#